data_AF-A0AAN7Z4Q0-F1
#
_entry.id   AF-A0AAN7Z4Q0-F1
#
_cell.length_a   1.000
_cell.length_b   1.000
_cell.length_c   1.000
_cell.angle_alpha   90.00
_cell.angle_beta   90.00
_cell.angle_gamma   90.00
#
_symmetry.space_group_name_H-M   'P 1'
#
loop_
_entity.id
_entity.type
_entity.pdbx_description
1 polymer ?
#
loop_
_entity_poly.entity_id
_entity_poly.type
_entity_poly.pdbx_seq_one_letter_code
_entity_poly.pdbx_strand_id
1 'polypeptide(L)'
;MVYLLALITIKGGGAILSWSGTIAIGYSIVDALYAMFIYYPHNHRLEQAAEHPPLLPRAERRALFLRCLDNTPDITGYLRKWFLGANASDIQQENVREFLSWAFFDRHPGNETVAELEELDEYVTEIEKRMGHQLQPGRGQAQSLRLTLDKIEVRYRSVIWYFIVGVVDLLTHLRLLRQGFRHYAQPSHLMIPLRPQSVFATRQSVSKLSYMYRPHTAKDKLPLVFLHGIGIGLWPYTQYLSTLNEASIEDGEVGVIALEYLPVSARLTNAPLSQAEFLSEISLILSAHGWDKFVVVGHSYGTVLATHMLKSPSLSPRIQSVILIDPVCILLHLPDVAYNFTRRKPRGANEYLLWYFASMDPGVAHCLGRHFFWKDNIAWKEDLLEIAGQPFNNKGISSMNPSKEGHARKVIVCLAELDLIVDTKTVRQYLLNDGDWISVNNITGKTSDTRTLADTVRVTHFERNGIEVLWFDGLDHAQAFDGTESSAHLAAITRRSCALR
;
A
#
# COMPACT_ATOMS: atom_id res chain seq x y z
N MET A 1 -17.63 7.21 28.93
CA MET A 1 -17.30 8.07 30.09
C MET A 1 -17.25 9.56 29.77
N VAL A 2 -16.47 10.05 28.78
CA VAL A 2 -16.39 11.49 28.44
C VAL A 2 -17.75 12.11 28.09
N TYR A 3 -18.57 11.42 27.30
CA TYR A 3 -19.93 11.87 26.98
C TYR A 3 -20.85 11.96 28.21
N LEU A 4 -20.75 11.00 29.13
CA LEU A 4 -21.51 11.00 30.38
C LEU A 4 -21.06 12.14 31.31
N LEU A 5 -19.75 12.38 31.41
CA LEU A 5 -19.17 13.51 32.14
C LEU A 5 -19.61 14.85 31.54
N ALA A 6 -19.63 14.97 30.20
CA ALA A 6 -20.13 16.15 29.48
C ALA A 6 -21.64 16.38 29.73
N LEU A 7 -22.45 15.33 29.73
CA LEU A 7 -23.88 15.42 30.04
C LEU A 7 -24.13 15.87 31.48
N ILE A 8 -23.39 15.31 32.44
CA ILE A 8 -23.50 15.66 33.87
C ILE A 8 -23.05 17.11 34.12
N THR A 9 -21.98 17.56 33.44
CA THR A 9 -21.49 18.95 33.57
C THR A 9 -22.44 19.97 32.95
N ILE A 10 -23.09 19.66 31.82
CA ILE A 10 -24.00 20.59 31.14
C ILE A 10 -25.40 20.61 31.78
N LYS A 11 -25.93 19.46 32.21
CA LYS A 11 -27.33 19.32 32.64
C LYS A 11 -27.50 18.97 34.13
N GLY A 12 -26.42 18.88 34.90
CA GLY A 12 -26.43 18.50 36.31
C GLY A 12 -26.73 17.02 36.57
N GLY A 13 -26.76 16.62 37.85
CA GLY A 13 -26.96 15.21 38.24
C GLY A 13 -28.31 14.60 37.81
N GLY A 14 -29.35 15.41 37.63
CA GLY A 14 -30.67 14.95 37.14
C GLY A 14 -30.67 14.46 35.69
N ALA A 15 -29.64 14.79 34.90
CA ALA A 15 -29.49 14.33 33.52
C ALA A 15 -29.31 12.81 33.41
N ILE A 16 -28.82 12.17 34.47
CA ILE A 16 -28.61 10.71 34.57
C ILE A 16 -29.94 9.95 34.46
N LEU A 17 -31.03 10.53 35.01
CA LEU A 17 -32.37 9.95 35.01
C LEU A 17 -33.17 10.26 33.74
N SER A 18 -32.63 11.07 32.83
CA SER A 18 -33.26 11.34 31.54
C SER A 18 -33.07 10.17 30.57
N TRP A 19 -33.93 10.06 29.56
CA TRP A 19 -33.77 9.08 28.47
C TRP A 19 -32.38 9.18 27.80
N SER A 20 -31.88 10.40 27.57
CA SER A 20 -30.53 10.62 27.07
C SER A 20 -29.43 10.13 28.03
N GLY A 21 -29.66 10.25 29.33
CA GLY A 21 -28.76 9.71 30.37
C GLY A 21 -28.72 8.19 30.35
N THR A 22 -29.89 7.54 30.24
CA THR A 22 -29.98 6.08 30.11
C THR A 22 -29.23 5.56 28.89
N ILE A 23 -29.39 6.20 27.73
CA ILE A 23 -28.64 5.85 26.51
C ILE A 23 -27.14 6.05 26.71
N ALA A 24 -26.71 7.16 27.30
CA ALA A 24 -25.31 7.46 27.56
C ALA A 24 -24.63 6.43 28.47
N ILE A 25 -25.35 5.98 29.51
CA ILE A 25 -24.90 4.95 30.45
C ILE A 25 -24.82 3.60 29.75
N GLY A 26 -25.89 3.21 29.04
CA GLY A 26 -25.92 1.95 28.28
C GLY A 26 -24.77 1.87 27.28
N TYR A 27 -24.56 2.92 26.48
CA TYR A 27 -23.40 3.01 25.58
C TYR A 27 -22.08 2.92 26.33
N SER A 28 -21.92 3.64 27.45
CA SER A 28 -20.67 3.61 28.21
C SER A 28 -20.35 2.22 28.77
N ILE A 29 -21.37 1.46 29.21
CA ILE A 29 -21.22 0.08 29.66
C ILE A 29 -20.81 -0.82 28.48
N VAL A 30 -21.53 -0.73 27.35
CA VAL A 30 -21.22 -1.53 26.15
C VAL A 30 -19.80 -1.26 25.65
N ASP A 31 -19.42 0.00 25.54
CA ASP A 31 -18.09 0.41 25.07
C ASP A 31 -16.99 -0.03 26.05
N ALA A 32 -17.25 0.03 27.38
CA ALA A 32 -16.29 -0.46 28.39
C ALA A 32 -16.12 -1.98 28.35
N LEU A 33 -17.22 -2.74 28.22
CA LEU A 33 -17.17 -4.21 28.07
C LEU A 33 -16.44 -4.59 26.78
N TYR A 34 -16.76 -3.96 25.66
CA TYR A 34 -16.03 -4.13 24.41
C TYR A 34 -14.54 -3.79 24.57
N ALA A 35 -14.21 -2.67 25.23
CA ALA A 35 -12.82 -2.28 25.43
C ALA A 35 -12.06 -3.37 26.21
N MET A 36 -12.64 -3.83 27.32
CA MET A 36 -12.05 -4.80 28.24
C MET A 36 -11.92 -6.21 27.63
N PHE A 37 -12.94 -6.70 26.94
CA PHE A 37 -13.01 -8.10 26.50
C PHE A 37 -12.62 -8.32 25.05
N ILE A 38 -12.55 -7.25 24.24
CA ILE A 38 -12.28 -7.36 22.81
C ILE A 38 -11.10 -6.47 22.42
N TYR A 39 -11.21 -5.15 22.60
CA TYR A 39 -10.22 -4.20 22.07
C TYR A 39 -8.82 -4.38 22.68
N TYR A 40 -8.71 -4.37 24.02
CA TYR A 40 -7.41 -4.51 24.67
C TYR A 40 -6.80 -5.90 24.50
N PRO A 41 -7.55 -7.01 24.66
CA PRO A 41 -7.01 -8.35 24.36
C PRO A 41 -6.58 -8.49 22.90
N HIS A 42 -7.34 -7.94 21.95
CA HIS A 42 -6.94 -7.93 20.55
C HIS A 42 -5.60 -7.19 20.37
N ASN A 43 -5.46 -6.01 20.96
CA ASN A 43 -4.29 -5.15 20.79
C ASN A 43 -3.02 -5.66 21.51
N HIS A 44 -3.11 -6.63 22.41
CA HIS A 44 -1.91 -7.24 23.01
C HIS A 44 -0.97 -7.84 21.96
N ARG A 45 -1.51 -8.28 20.80
CA ARG A 45 -0.70 -8.75 19.66
C ARG A 45 0.27 -7.69 19.12
N LEU A 46 -0.04 -6.40 19.28
CA LEU A 46 0.83 -5.30 18.84
C LEU A 46 2.15 -5.27 19.62
N GLU A 47 2.18 -5.89 20.81
CA GLU A 47 3.37 -5.98 21.65
C GLU A 47 4.26 -7.18 21.29
N GLN A 48 3.75 -8.13 20.49
CA GLN A 48 4.52 -9.27 20.02
C GLN A 48 5.58 -8.81 19.01
N ALA A 49 6.73 -9.49 18.98
CA ALA A 49 7.77 -9.20 17.99
C ALA A 49 7.33 -9.65 16.60
N ALA A 50 7.83 -8.97 15.56
CA ALA A 50 7.61 -9.39 14.18
C ALA A 50 8.39 -10.68 13.89
N GLU A 51 7.76 -11.62 13.19
CA GLU A 51 8.45 -12.80 12.65
C GLU A 51 9.05 -12.45 11.29
N HIS A 52 10.34 -12.12 11.29
CA HIS A 52 11.04 -11.67 10.09
C HIS A 52 11.29 -12.80 9.08
N PRO A 53 11.27 -12.50 7.76
CA PRO A 53 11.65 -13.46 6.74
C PRO A 53 13.13 -13.86 6.88
N PRO A 54 13.56 -14.98 6.26
CA PRO A 54 14.96 -15.38 6.26
C PRO A 54 15.87 -14.25 5.75
N LEU A 55 16.99 -14.06 6.44
CA LEU A 55 17.98 -13.05 6.07
C LEU A 55 18.56 -13.36 4.68
N LEU A 56 18.62 -12.34 3.81
CA LEU A 56 19.24 -12.45 2.50
C LEU A 56 20.71 -12.89 2.59
N PRO A 57 21.24 -13.65 1.62
CA PRO A 57 22.68 -13.88 1.52
C PRO A 57 23.46 -12.56 1.47
N ARG A 58 24.68 -12.52 2.03
CA ARG A 58 25.51 -11.30 2.09
C ARG A 58 25.66 -10.58 0.76
N ALA A 59 25.89 -11.33 -0.33
CA ALA A 59 26.05 -10.74 -1.67
C ALA A 59 24.77 -10.03 -2.15
N GLU A 60 23.60 -10.66 -1.95
CA GLU A 60 22.30 -10.09 -2.33
C GLU A 60 21.92 -8.91 -1.44
N ARG A 61 22.16 -9.01 -0.13
CA ARG A 61 21.95 -7.90 0.82
C ARG A 61 22.81 -6.69 0.46
N ARG A 62 24.09 -6.91 0.13
CA ARG A 62 25.00 -5.84 -0.31
C ARG A 62 24.55 -5.22 -1.62
N ALA A 63 24.11 -6.02 -2.58
CA ALA A 63 23.56 -5.52 -3.83
C ALA A 63 22.30 -4.66 -3.60
N LEU A 64 21.39 -5.11 -2.73
CA LEU A 64 20.21 -4.35 -2.34
C LEU A 64 20.57 -3.03 -1.66
N PHE A 65 21.52 -3.04 -0.73
CA PHE A 65 22.02 -1.85 -0.04
C PHE A 65 22.59 -0.82 -1.02
N LEU A 66 23.50 -1.25 -1.91
CA LEU A 66 24.08 -0.36 -2.92
C LEU A 66 23.00 0.19 -3.85
N ARG A 67 22.07 -0.65 -4.30
CA ARG A 67 20.94 -0.25 -5.14
C ARG A 67 20.06 0.81 -4.49
N CYS A 68 19.81 0.71 -3.18
CA CYS A 68 19.11 1.74 -2.41
C CYS A 68 19.88 3.07 -2.45
N LEU A 69 21.20 3.05 -2.23
CA LEU A 69 22.04 4.26 -2.28
C LEU A 69 22.12 4.87 -3.69
N ASP A 70 22.22 4.04 -4.73
CA ASP A 70 22.24 4.48 -6.13
C ASP A 70 20.93 5.15 -6.54
N ASN A 71 19.83 4.83 -5.85
CA ASN A 71 18.51 5.40 -6.04
C ASN A 71 18.08 6.34 -4.89
N THR A 72 19.06 6.92 -4.19
CA THR A 72 18.83 7.95 -3.17
C THR A 72 19.37 9.30 -3.66
N PRO A 73 18.51 10.29 -3.98
CA PRO A 73 18.94 11.58 -4.52
C PRO A 73 19.82 12.41 -3.58
N ASP A 74 19.50 12.39 -2.29
CA ASP A 74 20.21 13.10 -1.23
C ASP A 74 20.34 12.18 -0.02
N ILE A 75 21.55 11.66 0.21
CA ILE A 75 21.83 10.72 1.30
C ILE A 75 21.75 11.41 2.66
N THR A 76 22.12 12.69 2.75
CA THR A 76 22.02 13.44 4.00
C THR A 76 20.56 13.65 4.38
N GLY A 77 19.73 14.10 3.43
CA GLY A 77 18.28 14.21 3.61
C GLY A 77 17.61 12.87 3.90
N TYR A 78 18.03 11.80 3.21
CA TYR A 78 17.58 10.43 3.44
C TYR A 78 17.80 9.98 4.88
N LEU A 79 19.04 10.11 5.39
CA LEU A 79 19.34 9.78 6.79
C LEU A 79 18.52 10.64 7.72
N ARG A 80 18.55 11.97 7.58
CA ARG A 80 17.81 12.87 8.47
C ARG A 80 16.35 12.49 8.60
N LYS A 81 15.67 12.12 7.51
CA LYS A 81 14.26 11.74 7.55
C LYS A 81 14.03 10.35 8.15
N TRP A 82 14.90 9.37 7.89
CA TRP A 82 14.92 8.09 8.63
C TRP A 82 15.18 8.28 10.14
N PHE A 83 15.92 9.32 10.51
CA PHE A 83 16.17 9.77 11.89
C PHE A 83 15.17 10.85 12.36
N LEU A 84 13.92 10.78 11.89
CA LEU A 84 12.80 11.60 12.36
C LEU A 84 12.96 13.12 12.18
N GLY A 85 13.77 13.53 11.22
CA GLY A 85 14.10 14.94 10.95
C GLY A 85 15.21 15.50 11.85
N ALA A 86 16.00 14.64 12.52
CA ALA A 86 17.09 15.07 13.38
C ALA A 86 18.12 15.97 12.68
N ASN A 87 18.89 16.72 13.48
CA ASN A 87 20.03 17.46 12.98
C ASN A 87 21.12 16.47 12.56
N ALA A 88 21.85 16.80 11.49
CA ALA A 88 22.92 15.93 10.99
C ALA A 88 24.02 15.67 12.04
N SER A 89 24.29 16.63 12.94
CA SER A 89 25.27 16.47 14.04
C SER A 89 24.86 15.43 15.08
N ASP A 90 23.56 15.16 15.21
CA ASP A 90 23.02 14.21 16.19
C ASP A 90 23.01 12.77 15.66
N ILE A 91 23.30 12.59 14.36
CA ILE A 91 23.38 11.30 13.68
C ILE A 91 24.85 10.91 13.59
N GLN A 92 25.25 9.96 14.42
CA GLN A 92 26.64 9.48 14.51
C GLN A 92 26.74 8.01 14.05
N GLN A 93 27.96 7.48 13.98
CA GLN A 93 28.22 6.14 13.43
C GLN A 93 27.37 5.04 14.09
N GLU A 94 27.22 5.07 15.43
CA GLU A 94 26.41 4.05 16.14
C GLU A 94 24.92 4.16 15.82
N ASN A 95 24.40 5.38 15.59
CA ASN A 95 23.01 5.57 15.21
C ASN A 95 22.77 4.96 13.81
N VAL A 96 23.68 5.20 12.87
CA VAL A 96 23.58 4.65 11.50
C VAL A 96 23.75 3.13 11.52
N ARG A 97 24.67 2.58 12.31
CA ARG A 97 24.81 1.13 12.49
C ARG A 97 23.51 0.50 13.01
N GLU A 98 22.90 1.11 14.02
CA GLU A 98 21.60 0.69 14.58
C GLU A 98 20.49 0.68 13.53
N PHE A 99 20.41 1.73 12.70
CA PHE A 99 19.45 1.81 11.61
C PHE A 99 19.67 0.70 10.57
N LEU A 100 20.91 0.49 10.14
CA LEU A 100 21.25 -0.52 9.13
C LEU A 100 21.01 -1.95 9.61
N SER A 101 21.30 -2.22 10.89
CA SER A 101 21.04 -3.50 11.55
C SER A 101 19.56 -3.91 11.44
N TRP A 102 18.65 -2.97 11.70
CA TRP A 102 17.23 -3.20 11.44
C TRP A 102 16.94 -3.31 9.93
N ALA A 103 17.32 -2.28 9.16
CA ALA A 103 16.83 -2.09 7.79
C ALA A 103 17.24 -3.23 6.84
N PHE A 104 18.46 -3.75 6.98
CA PHE A 104 19.02 -4.74 6.07
C PHE A 104 19.21 -6.13 6.71
N PHE A 105 19.38 -6.20 8.03
CA PHE A 105 19.68 -7.45 8.74
C PHE A 105 18.52 -8.00 9.57
N ASP A 106 17.41 -7.25 9.73
CA ASP A 106 16.27 -7.66 10.56
C ASP A 106 16.67 -7.97 12.02
N ARG A 107 17.75 -7.33 12.52
CA ARG A 107 18.30 -7.57 13.86
C ARG A 107 17.81 -6.51 14.84
N HIS A 108 17.61 -6.95 16.07
CA HIS A 108 17.64 -6.04 17.20
C HIS A 108 19.09 -5.64 17.47
N PRO A 109 19.36 -4.35 17.75
CA PRO A 109 20.71 -3.89 18.06
C PRO A 109 21.31 -4.67 19.24
N GLY A 110 22.51 -5.21 19.06
CA GLY A 110 23.22 -6.05 20.02
C GLY A 110 23.07 -7.56 19.78
N ASN A 111 22.22 -7.98 18.84
CA ASN A 111 22.03 -9.40 18.48
C ASN A 111 22.75 -9.79 17.18
N GLU A 112 23.61 -8.92 16.65
CA GLU A 112 24.41 -9.18 15.45
C GLU A 112 25.59 -10.12 15.75
N THR A 113 25.92 -10.95 14.77
CA THR A 113 27.16 -11.75 14.78
C THR A 113 28.37 -10.89 14.42
N VAL A 114 29.58 -11.38 14.73
CA VAL A 114 30.84 -10.69 14.36
C VAL A 114 30.92 -10.40 12.85
N ALA A 115 30.53 -11.36 12.01
CA ALA A 115 30.52 -11.19 10.56
C ALA A 115 29.48 -10.17 10.07
N GLU A 116 28.32 -10.07 10.74
CA GLU A 116 27.31 -9.06 10.45
C GLU A 116 27.79 -7.66 10.87
N LEU A 117 28.51 -7.54 12.00
CA LEU A 117 29.12 -6.27 12.45
C LEU A 117 30.17 -5.76 11.47
N GLU A 118 31.05 -6.63 10.97
CA GLU A 118 32.03 -6.28 9.94
C GLU A 118 31.35 -5.75 8.67
N GLU A 119 30.26 -6.40 8.24
CA GLU A 119 29.50 -5.96 7.07
C GLU A 119 28.75 -4.64 7.31
N LEU A 120 28.23 -4.41 8.51
CA LEU A 120 27.62 -3.13 8.88
C LEU A 120 28.64 -1.98 8.82
N ASP A 121 29.88 -2.21 9.25
CA ASP A 121 30.95 -1.21 9.17
C ASP A 121 31.31 -0.87 7.71
N GLU A 122 31.28 -1.85 6.81
CA GLU A 122 31.41 -1.62 5.37
C GLU A 122 30.27 -0.73 4.83
N TYR A 123 29.04 -0.91 5.31
CA TYR A 123 27.88 -0.13 4.88
C TYR A 123 27.94 1.31 5.41
N VAL A 124 28.35 1.50 6.67
CA VAL A 124 28.58 2.84 7.24
C VAL A 124 29.65 3.57 6.45
N THR A 125 30.76 2.90 6.13
CA THR A 125 31.86 3.49 5.33
C THR A 125 31.38 3.90 3.93
N GLU A 126 30.56 3.09 3.27
CA GLU A 126 30.01 3.44 1.95
C GLU A 126 29.04 4.63 2.03
N ILE A 127 28.23 4.74 3.10
CA ILE A 127 27.39 5.93 3.34
C ILE A 127 28.27 7.19 3.51
N GLU A 128 29.28 7.15 4.38
CA GLU A 128 30.20 8.28 4.60
C GLU A 128 30.90 8.72 3.31
N LYS A 129 31.36 7.75 2.52
CA LYS A 129 31.97 7.99 1.21
C LYS A 129 31.00 8.72 0.27
N ARG A 130 29.73 8.30 0.23
CA ARG A 130 28.71 8.91 -0.64
C ARG A 130 28.24 10.28 -0.12
N MET A 131 28.28 10.51 1.18
CA MET A 131 28.06 11.82 1.79
C MET A 131 29.22 12.79 1.57
N GLY A 132 30.42 12.28 1.27
CA GLY A 132 31.63 13.07 1.08
C GLY A 132 32.27 13.54 2.40
N HIS A 133 31.82 13.04 3.55
CA HIS A 133 32.42 13.30 4.86
C HIS A 133 32.18 12.14 5.83
N GLN A 134 33.01 12.05 6.86
CA GLN A 134 32.84 11.07 7.93
C GLN A 134 31.82 11.52 8.95
N LEU A 135 31.12 10.57 9.55
CA LEU A 135 30.25 10.79 10.71
C LEU A 135 31.12 10.87 11.97
N GLN A 136 30.63 11.55 13.00
CA GLN A 136 31.34 11.57 14.27
C GLN A 136 31.35 10.16 14.89
N PRO A 137 32.47 9.72 15.49
CA PRO A 137 32.53 8.47 16.23
C PRO A 137 31.57 8.49 17.43
N GLY A 138 30.97 7.34 17.74
CA GLY A 138 30.10 7.16 18.90
C GLY A 138 28.61 7.32 18.59
N ARG A 139 27.83 7.55 19.65
CA ARG A 139 26.37 7.60 19.62
C ARG A 139 25.87 9.01 19.89
N GLY A 140 25.19 9.59 18.91
CA GLY A 140 24.48 10.86 19.03
C GLY A 140 23.06 10.69 19.58
N GLN A 141 22.35 11.82 19.69
CA GLN A 141 21.01 11.89 20.31
C GLN A 141 19.86 11.48 19.37
N ALA A 142 20.14 11.27 18.09
CA ALA A 142 19.12 10.91 17.12
C ALA A 142 18.57 9.48 17.32
N GLN A 143 17.30 9.28 16.94
CA GLN A 143 16.64 7.98 16.93
C GLN A 143 16.16 7.67 15.52
N SER A 144 16.47 6.46 15.04
CA SER A 144 15.97 5.98 13.75
C SER A 144 14.58 5.38 13.88
N LEU A 145 13.79 5.52 12.80
CA LEU A 145 12.58 4.77 12.58
C LEU A 145 12.92 3.30 12.31
N ARG A 146 12.31 2.37 13.05
CA ARG A 146 12.47 0.92 12.85
C ARG A 146 11.12 0.23 12.93
N LEU A 147 10.38 0.26 11.83
CA LEU A 147 8.94 -0.05 11.78
C LEU A 147 8.56 -1.37 12.48
N THR A 148 9.36 -2.42 12.31
CA THR A 148 9.06 -3.75 12.85
C THR A 148 9.49 -3.96 14.30
N LEU A 149 10.36 -3.09 14.83
CA LEU A 149 10.91 -3.20 16.18
C LEU A 149 10.33 -2.14 17.12
N ASP A 150 10.01 -0.97 16.59
CA ASP A 150 9.46 0.13 17.36
C ASP A 150 8.09 -0.23 17.96
N LYS A 151 7.75 0.45 19.05
CA LYS A 151 6.41 0.38 19.63
C LYS A 151 5.38 0.88 18.61
N ILE A 152 4.32 0.09 18.43
CA ILE A 152 3.20 0.49 17.58
C ILE A 152 2.30 1.44 18.38
N GLU A 153 2.04 2.62 17.81
CA GLU A 153 1.08 3.58 18.35
C GLU A 153 -0.27 3.39 17.66
N VAL A 154 -1.34 3.27 18.45
CA VAL A 154 -2.72 3.16 17.97
C VAL A 154 -3.62 4.08 18.79
N ARG A 155 -4.78 4.44 18.22
CA ARG A 155 -5.81 5.21 18.94
C ARG A 155 -7.05 4.36 19.15
N TYR A 156 -7.68 4.54 20.31
CA TYR A 156 -8.89 3.81 20.68
C TYR A 156 -9.98 3.93 19.61
N ARG A 157 -10.60 2.79 19.29
CA ARG A 157 -11.72 2.67 18.35
C ARG A 157 -12.93 2.13 19.10
N SER A 158 -13.92 3.00 19.33
CA SER A 158 -15.13 2.66 20.07
C SER A 158 -16.03 1.70 19.30
N VAL A 159 -17.03 1.16 20.00
CA VAL A 159 -18.08 0.35 19.37
C VAL A 159 -18.82 1.15 18.28
N ILE A 160 -19.04 2.46 18.48
CA ILE A 160 -19.68 3.32 17.47
C ILE A 160 -18.83 3.41 16.21
N TRP A 161 -17.50 3.51 16.33
CA TRP A 161 -16.62 3.54 15.16
C TRP A 161 -16.81 2.28 14.31
N TYR A 162 -16.70 1.10 14.92
CA TYR A 162 -16.86 -0.15 14.17
C TYR A 162 -18.30 -0.36 13.68
N PHE A 163 -19.31 0.15 14.39
CA PHE A 163 -20.67 0.20 13.87
C PHE A 163 -20.77 1.02 12.57
N ILE A 164 -20.19 2.22 12.54
CA ILE A 164 -20.16 3.07 11.31
C ILE A 164 -19.45 2.33 10.19
N VAL A 165 -18.30 1.73 10.47
CA VAL A 165 -17.54 0.93 9.50
C VAL A 165 -18.39 -0.23 8.95
N GLY A 166 -19.17 -0.90 9.80
CA GLY A 166 -20.07 -1.99 9.39
C GLY A 166 -21.22 -1.51 8.52
N VAL A 167 -21.78 -0.33 8.80
CA VAL A 167 -22.80 0.31 7.96
C VAL A 167 -22.22 0.67 6.59
N VAL A 168 -21.05 1.29 6.53
CA VAL A 168 -20.39 1.65 5.26
C VAL A 168 -20.10 0.41 4.42
N ASP A 169 -19.63 -0.68 5.04
CA ASP A 169 -19.40 -1.97 4.37
C ASP A 169 -20.68 -2.57 3.80
N LEU A 170 -21.77 -2.57 4.57
CA LEU A 170 -23.06 -3.05 4.09
C LEU A 170 -23.59 -2.20 2.93
N LEU A 171 -23.46 -0.87 3.01
CA LEU A 171 -23.83 0.03 1.92
C LEU A 171 -22.97 -0.19 0.68
N THR A 172 -21.68 -0.41 0.85
CA THR A 172 -20.73 -0.77 -0.23
C THR A 172 -21.17 -2.05 -0.91
N HIS A 173 -21.46 -3.09 -0.11
CA HIS A 173 -21.94 -4.37 -0.61
C HIS A 173 -23.23 -4.22 -1.42
N LEU A 174 -24.24 -3.54 -0.88
CA LEU A 174 -25.51 -3.31 -1.58
C LEU A 174 -25.34 -2.49 -2.86
N ARG A 175 -24.44 -1.50 -2.86
CA ARG A 175 -24.12 -0.70 -4.05
C ARG A 175 -23.47 -1.55 -5.14
N LEU A 176 -22.48 -2.36 -4.80
CA LEU A 176 -21.80 -3.23 -5.75
C LEU A 176 -22.73 -4.34 -6.29
N LEU A 177 -23.61 -4.91 -5.45
CA LEU A 177 -24.64 -5.85 -5.93
C LEU A 177 -25.57 -5.21 -6.98
N ARG A 178 -26.00 -3.96 -6.75
CA ARG A 178 -26.82 -3.21 -7.74
C ARG A 178 -26.07 -2.93 -9.04
N GLN A 179 -24.74 -2.90 -9.00
CA GLN A 179 -23.86 -2.72 -10.15
C GLN A 179 -23.48 -4.05 -10.84
N GLY A 180 -24.13 -5.17 -10.47
CA GLY A 180 -23.94 -6.47 -11.12
C GLY A 180 -22.81 -7.32 -10.52
N PHE A 181 -22.18 -6.88 -9.44
CA PHE A 181 -21.21 -7.70 -8.72
C PHE A 181 -21.90 -8.80 -7.89
N ARG A 182 -21.15 -9.86 -7.62
CA ARG A 182 -21.51 -11.00 -6.79
C ARG A 182 -20.49 -11.10 -5.67
N HIS A 183 -20.95 -11.12 -4.43
CA HIS A 183 -20.06 -11.27 -3.28
C HIS A 183 -19.72 -12.74 -3.04
N TYR A 184 -18.43 -13.04 -2.85
CA TYR A 184 -17.91 -14.32 -2.41
C TYR A 184 -17.29 -14.14 -1.02
N ALA A 185 -17.94 -14.72 0.00
CA ALA A 185 -17.51 -14.56 1.38
C ALA A 185 -16.34 -15.51 1.71
N GLN A 186 -15.37 -15.02 2.48
CA GLN A 186 -14.35 -15.89 3.10
C GLN A 186 -14.98 -16.78 4.18
N PRO A 187 -14.37 -17.94 4.51
CA PRO A 187 -14.80 -18.77 5.62
C PRO A 187 -14.98 -17.98 6.92
N SER A 188 -16.01 -18.33 7.69
CA SER A 188 -16.40 -17.57 8.89
C SER A 188 -15.28 -17.54 9.92
N HIS A 189 -14.73 -16.34 10.13
CA HIS A 189 -13.83 -16.01 11.23
C HIS A 189 -14.43 -14.84 11.98
N LEU A 190 -14.31 -14.85 13.32
CA LEU A 190 -14.77 -13.74 14.15
C LEU A 190 -13.97 -12.48 13.78
N MET A 191 -14.66 -11.43 13.33
CA MET A 191 -14.07 -10.14 13.00
C MET A 191 -14.98 -9.01 13.46
N ILE A 192 -14.40 -7.82 13.67
CA ILE A 192 -15.16 -6.64 14.08
C ILE A 192 -14.95 -5.51 13.06
N PRO A 193 -16.05 -4.95 12.53
CA PRO A 193 -17.45 -5.30 12.82
C PRO A 193 -17.86 -6.64 12.22
N LEU A 194 -18.89 -7.28 12.81
CA LEU A 194 -19.52 -8.44 12.21
C LEU A 194 -20.07 -8.05 10.82
N ARG A 195 -19.93 -8.94 9.84
CA ARG A 195 -20.38 -8.73 8.45
C ARG A 195 -21.61 -9.59 8.15
N PRO A 196 -22.85 -9.10 8.32
CA PRO A 196 -24.06 -9.87 8.01
C PRO A 196 -24.05 -10.40 6.56
N GLN A 197 -23.54 -9.61 5.62
CA GLN A 197 -23.40 -9.97 4.22
C GLN A 197 -22.43 -11.13 3.95
N SER A 198 -21.51 -11.41 4.87
CA SER A 198 -20.65 -12.61 4.83
C SER A 198 -21.31 -13.80 5.52
N VAL A 199 -22.00 -13.57 6.65
CA VAL A 199 -22.72 -14.61 7.40
C VAL A 199 -23.84 -15.24 6.57
N PHE A 200 -24.59 -14.41 5.84
CA PHE A 200 -25.71 -14.85 4.99
C PHE A 200 -25.33 -14.94 3.50
N ALA A 201 -24.03 -15.06 3.20
CA ALA A 201 -23.57 -15.11 1.82
C ALA A 201 -24.04 -16.39 1.11
N THR A 202 -24.65 -16.21 -0.06
CA THR A 202 -25.06 -17.32 -0.93
C THR A 202 -23.87 -17.98 -1.64
N ARG A 203 -22.72 -17.31 -1.71
CA ARG A 203 -21.50 -17.80 -2.36
C ARG A 203 -20.35 -17.72 -1.38
N GLN A 204 -19.62 -18.83 -1.29
CA GLN A 204 -18.42 -18.94 -0.49
C GLN A 204 -17.21 -18.89 -1.42
N SER A 205 -16.18 -18.19 -0.98
CA SER A 205 -14.88 -18.17 -1.62
C SER A 205 -14.23 -19.55 -1.53
N VAL A 206 -13.48 -19.93 -2.57
CA VAL A 206 -12.61 -21.11 -2.55
C VAL A 206 -11.32 -20.87 -1.74
N SER A 207 -11.11 -19.64 -1.29
CA SER A 207 -9.91 -19.17 -0.61
C SER A 207 -10.24 -18.51 0.73
N LYS A 208 -9.22 -18.15 1.50
CA LYS A 208 -9.34 -17.37 2.74
C LYS A 208 -9.71 -15.90 2.52
N LEU A 209 -9.82 -15.45 1.26
CA LEU A 209 -10.07 -14.06 0.90
C LEU A 209 -11.52 -13.86 0.45
N SER A 210 -12.13 -12.77 0.90
CA SER A 210 -13.42 -12.31 0.37
C SER A 210 -13.21 -11.38 -0.82
N TYR A 211 -14.16 -11.37 -1.76
CA TYR A 211 -14.08 -10.52 -2.94
C TYR A 211 -15.45 -10.26 -3.57
N MET A 212 -15.51 -9.17 -4.32
CA MET A 212 -16.62 -8.81 -5.20
C MET A 212 -16.27 -9.22 -6.62
N TYR A 213 -17.15 -9.99 -7.25
CA TYR A 213 -16.94 -10.55 -8.58
C TYR A 213 -17.97 -10.07 -9.58
N ARG A 214 -17.52 -9.45 -10.67
CA ARG A 214 -18.33 -9.20 -11.86
C ARG A 214 -17.91 -10.19 -12.96
N PRO A 215 -18.85 -10.96 -13.54
CA PRO A 215 -18.55 -11.87 -14.64
C PRO A 215 -17.91 -11.17 -15.83
N HIS A 216 -16.97 -11.85 -16.48
CA HIS A 216 -16.37 -11.38 -17.72
C HIS A 216 -17.17 -11.85 -18.93
N THR A 217 -17.60 -10.93 -19.78
CA THR A 217 -18.34 -11.26 -21.02
C THR A 217 -17.75 -10.61 -22.28
N ALA A 218 -16.89 -9.60 -22.12
CA ALA A 218 -16.15 -9.02 -23.24
C ALA A 218 -15.23 -10.06 -23.90
N LYS A 219 -15.15 -10.02 -25.23
CA LYS A 219 -14.35 -10.98 -26.03
C LYS A 219 -13.02 -10.42 -26.49
N ASP A 220 -12.92 -9.10 -26.54
CA ASP A 220 -11.79 -8.29 -27.02
C ASP A 220 -10.95 -7.70 -25.88
N LYS A 221 -11.30 -8.03 -24.63
CA LYS A 221 -10.70 -7.48 -23.42
C LYS A 221 -10.31 -8.59 -22.46
N LEU A 222 -9.34 -8.31 -21.60
CA LEU A 222 -8.92 -9.15 -20.49
C LEU A 222 -9.71 -8.81 -19.22
N PRO A 223 -9.93 -9.79 -18.34
CA PRO A 223 -10.50 -9.53 -17.02
C PRO A 223 -9.49 -8.83 -16.09
N LEU A 224 -10.01 -8.21 -15.03
CA LEU A 224 -9.27 -7.35 -14.11
C LEU A 224 -9.30 -7.87 -12.67
N VAL A 225 -8.13 -7.92 -12.03
CA VAL A 225 -7.98 -8.04 -10.57
C VAL A 225 -7.72 -6.65 -9.99
N PHE A 226 -8.58 -6.21 -9.06
CA PHE A 226 -8.47 -4.92 -8.37
C PHE A 226 -8.07 -5.12 -6.90
N LEU A 227 -7.00 -4.43 -6.50
CA LEU A 227 -6.38 -4.49 -5.16
C LEU A 227 -6.43 -3.11 -4.52
N HIS A 228 -7.22 -2.95 -3.46
CA HIS A 228 -7.43 -1.65 -2.81
C HIS A 228 -6.32 -1.27 -1.82
N GLY A 229 -6.27 0.02 -1.49
CA GLY A 229 -5.39 0.60 -0.47
C GLY A 229 -5.95 0.52 0.95
N ILE A 230 -5.18 1.02 1.93
CA ILE A 230 -5.64 1.15 3.32
C ILE A 230 -6.85 2.10 3.37
N GLY A 231 -7.89 1.74 4.14
CA GLY A 231 -9.06 2.60 4.31
C GLY A 231 -10.28 1.86 4.83
N ILE A 232 -11.47 2.18 4.31
CA ILE A 232 -12.75 1.61 4.75
C ILE A 232 -13.27 0.51 3.81
N GLY A 233 -12.34 -0.27 3.24
CA GLY A 233 -12.63 -1.30 2.25
C GLY A 233 -12.93 -0.72 0.86
N LEU A 234 -13.89 -1.30 0.14
CA LEU A 234 -14.14 -0.97 -1.27
C LEU A 234 -14.94 0.32 -1.51
N TRP A 235 -15.45 0.99 -0.47
CA TRP A 235 -16.31 2.17 -0.61
C TRP A 235 -15.75 3.27 -1.55
N PRO A 236 -14.48 3.73 -1.39
CA PRO A 236 -13.93 4.82 -2.22
C PRO A 236 -13.89 4.47 -3.71
N TYR A 237 -13.87 3.18 -4.04
CA TYR A 237 -13.68 2.70 -5.41
C TYR A 237 -15.00 2.39 -6.11
N THR A 238 -16.15 2.47 -5.43
CA THR A 238 -17.45 2.07 -6.00
C THR A 238 -17.87 2.91 -7.21
N GLN A 239 -17.39 4.15 -7.31
CA GLN A 239 -17.61 4.98 -8.49
C GLN A 239 -16.76 4.51 -9.67
N TYR A 240 -15.45 4.40 -9.46
CA TYR A 240 -14.51 3.88 -10.46
C TYR A 240 -14.93 2.50 -11.00
N LEU A 241 -15.33 1.57 -10.12
CA LEU A 241 -15.79 0.23 -10.48
C LEU A 241 -17.11 0.24 -11.27
N SER A 242 -17.98 1.23 -11.05
CA SER A 242 -19.19 1.45 -11.84
C SER A 242 -18.83 1.89 -13.26
N THR A 243 -18.03 2.95 -13.35
CA THR A 243 -17.68 3.62 -14.59
C THR A 243 -16.84 2.74 -15.52
N LEU A 244 -16.13 1.75 -14.99
CA LEU A 244 -15.37 0.78 -15.79
C LEU A 244 -16.22 0.06 -16.86
N ASN A 245 -17.51 -0.16 -16.62
CA ASN A 245 -18.40 -0.87 -17.55
C ASN A 245 -19.58 -0.04 -18.06
N GLU A 246 -19.68 1.25 -17.71
CA GLU A 246 -20.77 2.13 -18.17
C GLU A 246 -20.79 2.31 -19.70
N ALA A 247 -19.64 2.19 -20.36
CA ALA A 247 -19.51 2.32 -21.81
C ALA A 247 -19.61 0.98 -22.59
N SER A 248 -19.90 -0.13 -21.90
CA SER A 248 -19.68 -1.50 -22.43
C SER A 248 -20.94 -2.20 -22.96
N ILE A 249 -21.94 -1.46 -23.47
CA ILE A 249 -23.25 -2.04 -23.83
C ILE A 249 -23.17 -2.98 -25.04
N GLU A 250 -22.32 -2.69 -26.03
CA GLU A 250 -22.24 -3.48 -27.28
C GLU A 250 -21.11 -4.53 -27.27
N ASP A 251 -19.99 -4.25 -26.61
CA ASP A 251 -18.76 -5.07 -26.66
C ASP A 251 -18.63 -6.10 -25.51
N GLY A 252 -19.63 -6.19 -24.63
CA GLY A 252 -19.59 -7.00 -23.42
C GLY A 252 -18.78 -6.37 -22.28
N GLU A 253 -18.89 -6.94 -21.08
CA GLU A 253 -18.39 -6.36 -19.85
C GLU A 253 -16.99 -6.91 -19.47
N VAL A 254 -16.13 -6.01 -19.01
CA VAL A 254 -14.86 -6.38 -18.36
C VAL A 254 -15.19 -7.01 -17.01
N GLY A 255 -14.78 -8.26 -16.82
CA GLY A 255 -14.95 -8.95 -15.55
C GLY A 255 -13.99 -8.41 -14.51
N VAL A 256 -14.44 -8.36 -13.26
CA VAL A 256 -13.67 -7.75 -12.16
C VAL A 256 -13.68 -8.66 -10.95
N ILE A 257 -12.49 -8.97 -10.42
CA ILE A 257 -12.32 -9.48 -9.06
C ILE A 257 -11.78 -8.31 -8.24
N ALA A 258 -12.66 -7.66 -7.48
CA ALA A 258 -12.27 -6.65 -6.51
C ALA A 258 -12.08 -7.32 -5.15
N LEU A 259 -10.82 -7.51 -4.76
CA LEU A 259 -10.46 -8.20 -3.53
C LEU A 259 -10.89 -7.37 -2.31
N GLU A 260 -11.36 -8.01 -1.24
CA GLU A 260 -11.58 -7.37 0.05
C GLU A 260 -10.45 -7.78 1.01
N TYR A 261 -9.34 -7.04 0.99
CA TYR A 261 -8.22 -7.29 1.90
C TYR A 261 -8.52 -6.68 3.28
N LEU A 262 -9.24 -7.45 4.10
CA LEU A 262 -9.80 -6.99 5.37
C LEU A 262 -8.79 -6.46 6.41
N PRO A 263 -7.56 -7.00 6.54
CA PRO A 263 -6.59 -6.51 7.53
C PRO A 263 -6.21 -5.03 7.39
N VAL A 264 -6.41 -4.43 6.21
CA VAL A 264 -6.13 -3.00 5.94
C VAL A 264 -7.40 -2.16 5.76
N SER A 265 -8.55 -2.70 6.16
CA SER A 265 -9.88 -2.11 5.90
C SER A 265 -10.57 -1.55 7.15
N ALA A 266 -9.81 -1.01 8.11
CA ALA A 266 -10.32 -0.47 9.39
C ALA A 266 -11.16 -1.48 10.20
N ARG A 267 -10.59 -2.67 10.43
CA ARG A 267 -11.23 -3.81 11.12
C ARG A 267 -10.31 -4.44 12.12
N LEU A 268 -10.90 -5.07 13.13
CA LEU A 268 -10.20 -6.03 13.97
C LEU A 268 -10.34 -7.42 13.33
N THR A 269 -9.26 -7.92 12.74
CA THR A 269 -9.19 -9.22 12.06
C THR A 269 -8.10 -10.11 12.67
N ASN A 270 -7.91 -11.31 12.14
CA ASN A 270 -6.66 -12.04 12.35
C ASN A 270 -5.49 -11.34 11.66
N ALA A 271 -4.27 -11.84 11.89
CA ALA A 271 -3.09 -11.38 11.18
C ALA A 271 -3.29 -11.42 9.66
N PRO A 272 -2.69 -10.49 8.90
CA PRO A 272 -2.67 -10.58 7.44
C PRO A 272 -1.99 -11.88 6.99
N LEU A 273 -2.33 -12.31 5.77
CA LEU A 273 -1.67 -13.47 5.17
C LEU A 273 -0.19 -13.15 4.91
N SER A 274 0.67 -14.15 5.05
CA SER A 274 2.03 -14.06 4.53
C SER A 274 2.01 -13.91 3.00
N GLN A 275 3.10 -13.45 2.40
CA GLN A 275 3.22 -13.33 0.94
C GLN A 275 2.90 -14.66 0.23
N ALA A 276 3.47 -15.77 0.72
CA ALA A 276 3.26 -17.09 0.12
C ALA A 276 1.79 -17.53 0.22
N GLU A 277 1.15 -17.31 1.37
CA GLU A 277 -0.27 -17.60 1.53
C GLU A 277 -1.12 -16.72 0.61
N PHE A 278 -0.90 -15.41 0.57
CA PHE A 278 -1.63 -14.51 -0.32
C PHE A 278 -1.55 -14.96 -1.79
N LEU A 279 -0.36 -15.30 -2.27
CA LEU A 279 -0.13 -15.80 -3.64
C LEU A 279 -0.86 -17.12 -3.91
N SER A 280 -0.92 -18.01 -2.92
CA SER A 280 -1.70 -19.25 -3.01
C SER A 280 -3.21 -18.96 -3.08
N GLU A 281 -3.73 -18.14 -2.16
CA GLU A 281 -5.15 -17.82 -2.07
C GLU A 281 -5.67 -17.07 -3.31
N ILE A 282 -4.90 -16.14 -3.87
CA ILE A 282 -5.29 -15.44 -5.11
C ILE A 282 -5.22 -16.37 -6.33
N SER A 283 -4.26 -17.29 -6.37
CA SER A 283 -4.16 -18.29 -7.44
C SER A 283 -5.37 -19.24 -7.44
N LEU A 284 -5.87 -19.64 -6.26
CA LEU A 284 -7.10 -20.42 -6.13
C LEU A 284 -8.31 -19.66 -6.69
N ILE A 285 -8.47 -18.38 -6.35
CA ILE A 285 -9.56 -17.54 -6.88
C ILE A 285 -9.48 -17.47 -8.40
N LEU A 286 -8.31 -17.13 -8.95
CA LEU A 286 -8.11 -16.99 -10.40
C LEU A 286 -8.41 -18.29 -11.15
N SER A 287 -8.01 -19.44 -10.57
CA SER A 287 -8.25 -20.75 -11.16
C SER A 287 -9.72 -21.13 -11.11
N ALA A 288 -10.43 -20.82 -10.02
CA ALA A 288 -11.87 -21.07 -9.89
C ALA A 288 -12.73 -20.27 -10.89
N HIS A 289 -12.26 -19.09 -11.32
CA HIS A 289 -12.91 -18.30 -12.37
C HIS A 289 -12.34 -18.55 -13.77
N GLY A 290 -11.33 -19.41 -13.92
CA GLY A 290 -10.71 -19.74 -15.22
C GLY A 290 -9.95 -18.59 -15.87
N TRP A 291 -9.34 -17.70 -15.07
CA TRP A 291 -8.68 -16.49 -15.58
C TRP A 291 -7.19 -16.70 -15.83
N ASP A 292 -6.82 -17.18 -17.01
CA ASP A 292 -5.42 -17.48 -17.34
C ASP A 292 -4.57 -16.23 -17.60
N LYS A 293 -5.13 -15.23 -18.28
CA LYS A 293 -4.50 -13.94 -18.53
C LYS A 293 -5.38 -12.82 -17.99
N PHE A 294 -4.79 -11.84 -17.33
CA PHE A 294 -5.55 -10.77 -16.68
C PHE A 294 -4.73 -9.49 -16.52
N VAL A 295 -5.44 -8.41 -16.17
CA VAL A 295 -4.88 -7.12 -15.76
C VAL A 295 -4.87 -7.04 -14.25
N VAL A 296 -3.87 -6.38 -13.67
CA VAL A 296 -3.83 -6.04 -12.24
C VAL A 296 -3.92 -4.52 -12.09
N VAL A 297 -4.84 -4.05 -11.25
CA VAL A 297 -4.88 -2.66 -10.78
C VAL A 297 -4.65 -2.66 -9.28
N GLY A 298 -3.61 -1.98 -8.82
CA GLY A 298 -3.32 -1.78 -7.40
C GLY A 298 -3.37 -0.30 -7.05
N HIS A 299 -3.99 0.04 -5.92
CA HIS A 299 -3.94 1.39 -5.36
C HIS A 299 -3.24 1.39 -4.00
N SER A 300 -2.32 2.32 -3.76
CA SER A 300 -1.68 2.51 -2.45
C SER A 300 -1.15 1.17 -1.91
N TYR A 301 -1.55 0.72 -0.71
CA TYR A 301 -1.18 -0.60 -0.18
C TYR A 301 -1.43 -1.78 -1.14
N GLY A 302 -2.48 -1.73 -1.97
CA GLY A 302 -2.75 -2.75 -2.99
C GLY A 302 -1.64 -2.90 -4.03
N THR A 303 -0.78 -1.89 -4.20
CA THR A 303 0.42 -1.98 -5.04
C THR A 303 1.49 -2.91 -4.47
N VAL A 304 1.51 -3.11 -3.14
CA VAL A 304 2.36 -4.12 -2.50
C VAL A 304 1.90 -5.53 -2.84
N LEU A 305 0.58 -5.78 -2.76
CA LEU A 305 0.00 -7.06 -3.19
C LEU A 305 0.23 -7.30 -4.69
N ALA A 306 0.10 -6.26 -5.52
CA ALA A 306 0.44 -6.34 -6.93
C ALA A 306 1.92 -6.72 -7.14
N THR A 307 2.83 -6.12 -6.37
CA THR A 307 4.27 -6.41 -6.41
C THR A 307 4.57 -7.88 -6.11
N HIS A 308 3.92 -8.44 -5.09
CA HIS A 308 4.05 -9.87 -4.80
C HIS A 308 3.62 -10.74 -5.98
N MET A 309 2.51 -10.39 -6.65
CA MET A 309 2.03 -11.11 -7.83
C MET A 309 2.98 -10.97 -9.03
N LEU A 310 3.57 -9.79 -9.24
CA LEU A 310 4.54 -9.52 -10.31
C LEU A 310 5.83 -10.31 -10.12
N LYS A 311 6.28 -10.50 -8.87
CA LYS A 311 7.48 -11.29 -8.53
C LYS A 311 7.23 -12.80 -8.51
N SER A 312 5.98 -13.24 -8.50
CA SER A 312 5.63 -14.66 -8.47
C SER A 312 5.86 -15.32 -9.84
N PRO A 313 6.70 -16.37 -9.96
CA PRO A 313 6.93 -17.06 -11.23
C PRO A 313 5.66 -17.68 -11.84
N SER A 314 4.64 -17.99 -11.03
CA SER A 314 3.39 -18.60 -11.51
C SER A 314 2.34 -17.58 -11.95
N LEU A 315 2.38 -16.35 -11.41
CA LEU A 315 1.41 -15.29 -11.71
C LEU A 315 1.97 -14.24 -12.67
N SER A 316 3.26 -13.92 -12.61
CA SER A 316 3.91 -12.92 -13.45
C SER A 316 3.62 -13.13 -14.95
N PRO A 317 3.74 -14.36 -15.51
CA PRO A 317 3.44 -14.60 -16.93
C PRO A 317 1.98 -14.39 -17.33
N ARG A 318 1.07 -14.41 -16.36
CA ARG A 318 -0.38 -14.27 -16.55
C ARG A 318 -0.81 -12.80 -16.58
N ILE A 319 -0.04 -11.91 -15.94
CA ILE A 319 -0.32 -10.47 -15.85
C ILE A 319 0.11 -9.77 -17.14
N GLN A 320 -0.84 -9.44 -18.01
CA GLN A 320 -0.58 -8.80 -19.31
C GLN A 320 -0.40 -7.28 -19.20
N SER A 321 -1.10 -6.67 -18.23
CA SER A 321 -1.01 -5.25 -17.92
C SER A 321 -1.05 -5.05 -16.41
N VAL A 322 -0.31 -4.06 -15.92
CA VAL A 322 -0.39 -3.59 -14.54
C VAL A 322 -0.60 -2.09 -14.49
N ILE A 323 -1.51 -1.65 -13.62
CA ILE A 323 -1.80 -0.25 -13.36
C ILE A 323 -1.59 -0.02 -11.86
N LEU A 324 -0.66 0.85 -11.51
CA LEU A 324 -0.37 1.21 -10.12
C LEU A 324 -0.80 2.64 -9.88
N ILE A 325 -1.72 2.85 -8.95
CA ILE A 325 -2.30 4.16 -8.63
C ILE A 325 -1.78 4.59 -7.25
N ASP A 326 -1.14 5.75 -7.20
CA ASP A 326 -0.45 6.27 -6.02
C ASP A 326 0.41 5.19 -5.32
N PRO A 327 1.37 4.58 -6.05
CA PRO A 327 2.10 3.42 -5.57
C PRO A 327 2.99 3.74 -4.39
N VAL A 328 2.79 3.01 -3.30
CA VAL A 328 3.70 3.01 -2.16
C VAL A 328 4.85 2.00 -2.33
N CYS A 329 4.75 1.08 -3.29
CA CYS A 329 5.76 0.04 -3.50
C CYS A 329 7.01 0.53 -4.25
N ILE A 330 6.95 1.64 -4.98
CA ILE A 330 8.08 2.13 -5.79
C ILE A 330 8.98 3.01 -4.92
N LEU A 331 10.29 2.74 -4.92
CA LEU A 331 11.28 3.41 -4.05
C LEU A 331 10.89 3.36 -2.57
N LEU A 332 10.29 2.25 -2.12
CA LEU A 332 9.80 2.07 -0.75
C LEU A 332 10.92 2.14 0.31
N HIS A 333 12.20 2.03 -0.09
CA HIS A 333 13.35 2.25 0.79
C HIS A 333 13.54 3.73 1.15
N LEU A 334 12.97 4.66 0.37
CA LEU A 334 12.98 6.07 0.72
C LEU A 334 12.10 6.32 1.94
N PRO A 335 12.48 7.27 2.81
CA PRO A 335 11.83 7.45 4.10
C PRO A 335 10.41 8.03 4.00
N ASP A 336 10.02 8.61 2.87
CA ASP A 336 8.75 9.33 2.68
C ASP A 336 7.53 8.53 3.10
N VAL A 337 7.32 7.35 2.50
CA VAL A 337 6.14 6.52 2.80
C VAL A 337 6.11 6.16 4.28
N ALA A 338 7.22 5.65 4.81
CA ALA A 338 7.32 5.22 6.20
C ALA A 338 7.09 6.39 7.17
N TYR A 339 7.81 7.49 6.99
CA TYR A 339 7.74 8.67 7.86
C TYR A 339 6.38 9.36 7.78
N ASN A 340 5.90 9.67 6.58
CA ASN A 340 4.66 10.42 6.36
C ASN A 340 3.44 9.66 6.87
N PHE A 341 3.44 8.32 6.74
CA PHE A 341 2.34 7.49 7.21
C PHE A 341 2.41 7.18 8.70
N THR A 342 3.60 6.95 9.28
CA THR A 342 3.70 6.39 10.65
C THR A 342 4.22 7.36 11.73
N ARG A 343 4.85 8.48 11.36
CA ARG A 343 5.52 9.39 12.32
C ARG A 343 5.21 10.86 12.14
N ARG A 344 4.89 11.31 10.93
CA ARG A 344 4.61 12.73 10.68
C ARG A 344 3.45 13.19 11.58
N LYS A 345 3.68 14.28 12.31
CA LYS A 345 2.64 14.93 13.11
C LYS A 345 1.71 15.68 12.15
N PRO A 346 0.40 15.37 12.14
CA PRO A 346 -0.54 16.04 11.25
C PRO A 346 -0.69 17.53 11.61
N ARG A 347 -0.78 18.36 10.58
CA ARG A 347 -1.00 19.81 10.64
C ARG A 347 -2.23 20.23 9.85
N GLY A 348 -2.48 19.58 8.71
CA GLY A 348 -3.63 19.83 7.83
C GLY A 348 -4.80 18.88 8.05
N ALA A 349 -5.98 19.23 7.55
CA ALA A 349 -7.19 18.40 7.69
C ALA A 349 -7.05 17.03 7.02
N ASN A 350 -6.48 16.97 5.81
CA ASN A 350 -6.17 15.73 5.10
C ASN A 350 -5.14 14.87 5.86
N GLU A 351 -4.12 15.49 6.45
CA GLU A 351 -3.13 14.77 7.28
C GLU A 351 -3.77 14.20 8.55
N TYR A 352 -4.68 14.94 9.20
CA TYR A 352 -5.46 14.42 10.33
C TYR A 352 -6.39 13.29 9.93
N LEU A 353 -7.00 13.37 8.75
CA LEU A 353 -7.83 12.30 8.18
C LEU A 353 -7.01 11.03 8.02
N LEU A 354 -5.86 11.10 7.34
CA LEU A 354 -4.96 9.96 7.17
C LEU A 354 -4.47 9.43 8.52
N TRP A 355 -3.91 10.30 9.35
CA TRP A 355 -3.33 9.92 10.64
C TRP A 355 -4.37 9.23 11.53
N TYR A 356 -5.54 9.83 11.70
CA TYR A 356 -6.55 9.30 12.60
C TYR A 356 -7.25 8.08 12.01
N PHE A 357 -7.66 8.07 10.74
CA PHE A 357 -8.49 6.98 10.20
C PHE A 357 -7.71 5.83 9.56
N ALA A 358 -6.47 6.07 9.11
CA ALA A 358 -5.62 5.03 8.52
C ALA A 358 -4.50 4.64 9.48
N SER A 359 -3.57 5.54 9.78
CA SER A 359 -2.32 5.20 10.47
C SER A 359 -2.51 4.69 11.89
N MET A 360 -3.46 5.25 12.64
CA MET A 360 -3.71 4.91 14.04
C MET A 360 -4.69 3.74 14.22
N ASP A 361 -5.21 3.16 13.13
CA ASP A 361 -6.10 1.99 13.18
C ASP A 361 -5.34 0.75 13.68
N PRO A 362 -5.87 0.00 14.66
CA PRO A 362 -5.14 -1.15 15.21
C PRO A 362 -4.86 -2.27 14.21
N GLY A 363 -5.78 -2.55 13.29
CA GLY A 363 -5.60 -3.60 12.29
C GLY A 363 -4.51 -3.23 11.28
N VAL A 364 -4.59 -2.01 10.76
CA VAL A 364 -3.57 -1.43 9.86
C VAL A 364 -2.21 -1.38 10.56
N ALA A 365 -2.16 -0.86 11.79
CA ALA A 365 -0.92 -0.71 12.53
C ALA A 365 -0.28 -2.06 12.88
N HIS A 366 -1.08 -3.09 13.17
CA HIS A 366 -0.61 -4.47 13.32
C HIS A 366 0.00 -4.98 12.01
N CYS A 367 -0.72 -4.81 10.90
CA CYS A 367 -0.26 -5.23 9.58
C CYS A 367 1.08 -4.59 9.21
N LEU A 368 1.20 -3.26 9.36
CA LEU A 368 2.41 -2.52 9.02
C LEU A 368 3.56 -2.73 10.01
N GLY A 369 3.26 -2.83 11.30
CA GLY A 369 4.28 -2.96 12.33
C GLY A 369 4.80 -4.38 12.51
N ARG A 370 4.07 -5.44 12.11
CA ARG A 370 4.48 -6.84 12.37
C ARG A 370 4.55 -7.74 11.15
N HIS A 371 3.98 -7.31 10.02
CA HIS A 371 3.86 -8.17 8.83
C HIS A 371 4.24 -7.45 7.52
N PHE A 372 4.81 -6.24 7.60
CA PHE A 372 5.21 -5.46 6.44
C PHE A 372 6.73 -5.36 6.34
N PHE A 373 7.32 -6.23 5.51
CA PHE A 373 8.76 -6.27 5.27
C PHE A 373 9.08 -5.53 3.99
N TRP A 374 9.66 -4.33 4.11
CA TRP A 374 9.85 -3.41 2.97
C TRP A 374 10.65 -4.04 1.82
N LYS A 375 11.62 -4.92 2.13
CA LYS A 375 12.47 -5.61 1.15
C LYS A 375 11.68 -6.51 0.20
N ASP A 376 10.61 -7.12 0.69
CA ASP A 376 9.72 -7.97 -0.13
C ASP A 376 8.70 -7.13 -0.89
N ASN A 377 8.32 -5.99 -0.31
CA ASN A 377 7.25 -5.11 -0.77
C ASN A 377 7.68 -4.05 -1.78
N ILE A 378 8.98 -3.78 -1.91
CA ILE A 378 9.51 -2.81 -2.87
C ILE A 378 9.43 -3.36 -4.30
N ALA A 379 8.96 -2.54 -5.25
CA ALA A 379 9.01 -2.81 -6.67
C ALA A 379 10.06 -1.92 -7.33
N TRP A 380 10.98 -2.54 -8.06
CA TRP A 380 11.90 -1.85 -8.95
C TRP A 380 11.32 -1.75 -10.37
N LYS A 381 11.89 -0.87 -11.21
CA LYS A 381 11.47 -0.70 -12.62
C LYS A 381 11.39 -2.05 -13.36
N GLU A 382 12.37 -2.91 -13.13
CA GLU A 382 12.49 -4.22 -13.76
C GLU A 382 11.41 -5.17 -13.26
N ASP A 383 11.05 -5.16 -11.98
CA ASP A 383 9.94 -5.98 -11.46
C ASP A 383 8.60 -5.68 -12.17
N LEU A 384 8.41 -4.44 -12.64
CA LEU A 384 7.21 -4.03 -13.37
C LEU A 384 7.22 -4.56 -14.81
N LEU A 385 8.37 -4.49 -15.47
CA LEU A 385 8.54 -4.79 -16.89
C LEU A 385 8.82 -6.28 -17.15
N GLU A 386 9.63 -6.90 -16.31
CA GLU A 386 10.07 -8.29 -16.44
C GLU A 386 8.94 -9.28 -16.09
N ILE A 387 8.94 -10.39 -16.81
CA ILE A 387 8.03 -11.50 -16.59
C ILE A 387 8.83 -12.60 -15.90
N ALA A 388 8.61 -12.76 -14.59
CA ALA A 388 9.26 -13.78 -13.79
C ALA A 388 8.96 -15.17 -14.38
N GLY A 389 10.01 -15.93 -14.72
CA GLY A 389 9.90 -17.27 -15.33
C GLY A 389 10.41 -17.38 -16.77
N GLN A 390 10.78 -16.28 -17.45
CA GLN A 390 11.55 -16.34 -18.70
C GLN A 390 13.06 -16.24 -18.40
N PRO A 391 13.92 -17.14 -18.92
CA PRO A 391 15.35 -17.09 -18.66
C PRO A 391 15.99 -15.83 -19.27
N PHE A 392 16.86 -15.19 -18.48
CA PHE A 392 17.67 -14.05 -18.89
C PHE A 392 18.56 -14.43 -20.09
N ASN A 393 18.34 -13.80 -21.25
CA ASN A 393 19.39 -13.74 -22.27
C ASN A 393 20.40 -12.69 -21.81
N ASN A 394 21.49 -13.18 -21.22
CA ASN A 394 22.57 -12.41 -20.62
C ASN A 394 23.30 -11.57 -21.69
N LYS A 395 22.76 -10.40 -22.03
CA LYS A 395 23.51 -9.30 -22.63
C LYS A 395 23.45 -8.15 -21.65
N GLY A 396 24.63 -7.73 -21.17
CA GLY A 396 24.78 -6.74 -20.13
C GLY A 396 24.05 -5.43 -20.40
N ILE A 397 24.01 -4.59 -19.35
CA ILE A 397 23.27 -3.32 -19.16
C ILE A 397 23.71 -2.20 -20.13
N SER A 398 24.08 -2.53 -21.36
CA SER A 398 24.55 -1.59 -22.38
C SER A 398 24.02 -2.00 -23.75
N SER A 399 22.70 -2.15 -23.87
CA SER A 399 21.95 -2.12 -25.14
C SER A 399 20.48 -2.48 -24.87
N MET A 400 19.67 -1.52 -24.41
CA MET A 400 18.21 -1.62 -24.56
C MET A 400 17.85 -1.44 -26.04
N ASN A 401 18.03 -2.51 -26.82
CA ASN A 401 17.23 -2.73 -28.01
C ASN A 401 16.27 -3.87 -27.65
N PRO A 402 14.96 -3.60 -27.48
CA PRO A 402 14.01 -4.65 -27.17
C PRO A 402 14.01 -5.66 -28.32
N SER A 403 14.45 -6.88 -28.05
CA SER A 403 14.26 -8.00 -28.97
C SER A 403 12.77 -8.14 -29.23
N LYS A 404 12.37 -7.99 -30.50
CA LYS A 404 11.00 -7.92 -31.03
C LYS A 404 10.09 -9.15 -30.80
N GLU A 405 10.45 -10.12 -29.97
CA GLU A 405 9.73 -11.40 -29.89
C GLU A 405 9.32 -11.87 -28.48
N GLY A 406 9.57 -11.09 -27.42
CA GLY A 406 8.99 -11.32 -26.09
C GLY A 406 7.79 -10.40 -25.83
N HIS A 407 6.64 -10.94 -25.40
CA HIS A 407 5.48 -10.12 -25.02
C HIS A 407 5.83 -9.26 -23.78
N ALA A 408 6.14 -7.98 -23.97
CA ALA A 408 6.35 -7.05 -22.86
C ALA A 408 5.02 -6.69 -22.18
N ARG A 409 4.97 -6.80 -20.85
CA ARG A 409 3.84 -6.37 -20.01
C ARG A 409 3.62 -4.86 -20.18
N LYS A 410 2.36 -4.44 -20.30
CA LYS A 410 2.02 -3.00 -20.29
C LYS A 410 2.06 -2.48 -18.85
N VAL A 411 2.80 -1.42 -18.59
CA VAL A 411 2.91 -0.81 -17.25
C VAL A 411 2.39 0.62 -17.29
N ILE A 412 1.43 0.92 -16.42
CA ILE A 412 0.92 2.28 -16.19
C ILE A 412 1.08 2.63 -14.72
N VAL A 413 1.63 3.80 -14.43
CA VAL A 413 1.72 4.36 -13.07
C VAL A 413 0.99 5.69 -13.03
N CYS A 414 -0.07 5.77 -12.21
CA CYS A 414 -0.79 7.01 -11.95
C CYS A 414 -0.25 7.63 -10.66
N LEU A 415 0.09 8.92 -10.70
CA LEU A 415 0.66 9.68 -9.58
C LEU A 415 -0.17 10.93 -9.32
N ALA A 416 -0.65 11.10 -8.09
CA ALA A 416 -1.19 12.36 -7.57
C ALA A 416 -0.08 13.39 -7.30
N GLU A 417 -0.22 14.61 -7.81
CA GLU A 417 0.83 15.66 -7.66
C GLU A 417 1.11 16.03 -6.20
N LEU A 418 0.07 16.13 -5.39
CA LEU A 418 0.13 16.61 -4.00
C LEU A 418 0.04 15.46 -3.00
N ASP A 419 0.40 14.24 -3.42
CA ASP A 419 0.36 13.04 -2.60
C ASP A 419 1.05 13.27 -1.24
N LEU A 420 0.25 13.19 -0.17
CA LEU A 420 0.71 13.44 1.18
C LEU A 420 1.56 12.29 1.77
N ILE A 421 1.65 11.14 1.11
CA ILE A 421 2.37 9.94 1.54
C ILE A 421 3.66 9.74 0.73
N VAL A 422 3.54 9.74 -0.60
CA VAL A 422 4.62 9.38 -1.53
C VAL A 422 5.28 10.64 -2.10
N ASP A 423 6.61 10.66 -2.20
CA ASP A 423 7.30 11.68 -3.00
C ASP A 423 7.15 11.37 -4.50
N THR A 424 6.01 11.78 -5.06
CA THR A 424 5.64 11.48 -6.44
C THR A 424 6.57 12.14 -7.45
N LYS A 425 7.22 13.26 -7.10
CA LYS A 425 8.22 13.91 -7.96
C LYS A 425 9.44 13.02 -8.13
N THR A 426 9.97 12.50 -7.03
CA THR A 426 11.11 11.57 -7.04
C THR A 426 10.72 10.26 -7.74
N VAL A 427 9.54 9.70 -7.46
CA VAL A 427 9.04 8.50 -8.15
C VAL A 427 8.91 8.71 -9.65
N ARG A 428 8.31 9.83 -10.10
CA ARG A 428 8.21 10.16 -11.53
C ARG A 428 9.57 10.24 -12.18
N GLN A 429 10.52 10.94 -11.57
CA GLN A 429 11.86 11.08 -12.14
C GLN A 429 12.58 9.73 -12.21
N TYR A 430 12.47 8.90 -11.17
CA TYR A 430 13.01 7.54 -11.19
C TYR A 430 12.42 6.72 -12.34
N LEU A 431 11.10 6.73 -12.53
CA LEU A 431 10.42 5.98 -13.60
C LEU A 431 10.81 6.45 -15.00
N LEU A 432 11.08 7.74 -15.19
CA LEU A 432 11.41 8.34 -16.48
C LEU A 432 12.92 8.41 -16.77
N ASN A 433 13.77 8.02 -15.83
CA ASN A 433 15.23 7.99 -16.04
C ASN A 433 15.69 6.66 -16.66
N ASP A 434 16.68 6.74 -17.55
CA ASP A 434 17.28 5.59 -18.23
C ASP A 434 18.26 4.78 -17.34
N GLY A 435 18.71 5.37 -16.23
CA GLY A 435 19.59 4.71 -15.26
C GLY A 435 19.24 5.06 -13.82
N ASP A 436 20.11 4.63 -12.90
CA ASP A 436 20.07 5.05 -11.50
C ASP A 436 20.34 6.56 -11.38
N TRP A 437 19.96 7.15 -10.26
CA TRP A 437 19.97 8.60 -10.04
C TRP A 437 21.33 9.27 -10.31
N ILE A 438 22.42 8.52 -10.16
CA ILE A 438 23.80 8.99 -10.34
C ILE A 438 24.17 9.18 -11.83
N SER A 439 23.34 8.70 -12.76
CA SER A 439 23.47 8.99 -14.19
C SER A 439 22.69 10.26 -14.57
N VAL A 440 23.24 11.43 -14.22
CA VAL A 440 22.64 12.73 -14.56
C VAL A 440 22.78 12.98 -16.06
N ASN A 441 21.73 12.67 -16.83
CA ASN A 441 21.46 13.31 -18.11
C ASN A 441 20.00 13.79 -18.11
N ASN A 442 19.82 15.04 -18.53
CA ASN A 442 18.55 15.77 -18.52
C ASN A 442 17.40 14.96 -19.14
N ILE A 443 16.30 14.87 -18.40
CA ILE A 443 15.05 14.22 -18.81
C ILE A 443 14.48 14.94 -20.04
N THR A 444 14.49 14.26 -21.19
CA THR A 444 13.77 14.65 -22.41
C THR A 444 12.74 13.56 -22.73
N GLY A 445 11.66 13.53 -21.95
CA GLY A 445 10.49 12.70 -22.25
C GLY A 445 9.62 13.36 -23.34
N LYS A 446 8.95 12.56 -24.17
CA LYS A 446 7.87 13.06 -25.02
C LYS A 446 6.69 13.42 -24.12
N THR A 447 6.43 14.71 -23.97
CA THR A 447 5.24 15.22 -23.28
C THR A 447 4.07 15.30 -24.26
N SER A 448 2.95 14.72 -23.88
CA SER A 448 1.70 14.91 -24.62
C SER A 448 0.62 15.32 -23.62
N ASP A 449 0.14 16.55 -23.74
CA ASP A 449 -0.99 17.04 -22.97
C ASP A 449 -2.28 16.61 -23.70
N THR A 450 -3.02 15.67 -23.12
CA THR A 450 -4.40 15.40 -23.54
C THR A 450 -5.31 16.45 -22.95
N ARG A 451 -5.82 17.35 -23.80
CA ARG A 451 -6.78 18.40 -23.43
C ARG A 451 -8.10 18.14 -24.13
N THR A 452 -9.18 18.05 -23.37
CA THR A 452 -10.52 18.35 -23.88
C THR A 452 -11.01 19.64 -23.20
N LEU A 453 -11.71 20.49 -23.96
CA LEU A 453 -12.03 21.89 -23.58
C LEU A 453 -12.99 22.03 -22.38
N ALA A 454 -13.34 20.92 -21.71
CA ALA A 454 -14.33 20.82 -20.64
C ALA A 454 -13.77 20.24 -19.32
N ASP A 455 -12.50 19.85 -19.28
CA ASP A 455 -11.94 19.05 -18.17
C ASP A 455 -11.45 19.95 -17.02
N THR A 456 -11.96 19.71 -15.81
CA THR A 456 -11.50 20.34 -14.56
C THR A 456 -10.29 19.62 -13.95
N VAL A 457 -10.02 18.39 -14.38
CA VAL A 457 -8.88 17.57 -13.93
C VAL A 457 -7.82 17.51 -15.03
N ARG A 458 -6.64 18.06 -14.74
CA ARG A 458 -5.51 18.00 -15.68
C ARG A 458 -4.67 16.74 -15.42
N VAL A 459 -4.52 15.92 -16.46
CA VAL A 459 -3.67 14.72 -16.44
C VAL A 459 -2.58 14.85 -17.49
N THR A 460 -1.32 14.86 -17.04
CA THR A 460 -0.15 14.92 -17.93
C THR A 460 0.38 13.52 -18.18
N HIS A 461 0.58 13.17 -19.45
CA HIS A 461 1.05 11.85 -19.87
C HIS A 461 2.53 11.87 -20.23
N PHE A 462 3.28 10.91 -19.69
CA PHE A 462 4.68 10.66 -19.98
C PHE A 462 4.87 9.18 -20.33
N GLU A 463 5.77 8.87 -21.25
CA GLU A 463 6.13 7.49 -21.56
C GLU A 463 7.64 7.36 -21.74
N ARG A 464 8.25 6.40 -21.03
CA ARG A 464 9.67 6.07 -21.17
C ARG A 464 9.91 4.61 -20.83
N ASN A 465 10.77 3.93 -21.60
CA ASN A 465 11.23 2.55 -21.34
C ASN A 465 10.09 1.54 -21.09
N GLY A 466 8.96 1.69 -21.80
CA GLY A 466 7.80 0.80 -21.66
C GLY A 466 6.92 1.06 -20.44
N ILE A 467 7.20 2.13 -19.69
CA ILE A 467 6.39 2.60 -18.55
C ILE A 467 5.67 3.88 -18.95
N GLU A 468 4.34 3.85 -18.88
CA GLU A 468 3.47 5.00 -19.00
C GLU A 468 3.25 5.61 -17.61
N VAL A 469 3.52 6.91 -17.45
CA VAL A 469 3.30 7.65 -16.20
C VAL A 469 2.24 8.72 -16.44
N LEU A 470 1.17 8.66 -15.65
CA LEU A 470 0.06 9.58 -15.69
C LEU A 470 0.07 10.44 -14.43
N TRP A 471 0.21 11.74 -14.61
CA TRP A 471 0.36 12.69 -13.52
C TRP A 471 -0.92 13.50 -13.36
N PHE A 472 -1.60 13.32 -12.23
CA PHE A 472 -2.86 14.00 -11.92
C PHE A 472 -2.56 15.30 -11.14
N ASP A 473 -2.70 16.44 -11.81
CA ASP A 473 -2.41 17.76 -11.26
C ASP A 473 -3.37 18.09 -10.10
N GLY A 474 -2.84 18.67 -9.03
CA GLY A 474 -3.61 19.18 -7.89
C GLY A 474 -4.34 18.14 -7.03
N LEU A 475 -4.25 16.85 -7.36
CA LEU A 475 -4.83 15.78 -6.55
C LEU A 475 -3.87 15.34 -5.45
N ASP A 476 -4.44 14.97 -4.31
CA ASP A 476 -3.78 14.26 -3.21
C ASP A 476 -3.98 12.74 -3.35
N HIS A 477 -3.29 11.96 -2.51
CA HIS A 477 -3.35 10.51 -2.47
C HIS A 477 -4.79 9.99 -2.46
N ALA A 478 -5.09 9.03 -3.34
CA ALA A 478 -6.42 8.43 -3.56
C ALA A 478 -7.50 9.34 -4.14
N GLN A 479 -7.30 10.66 -4.25
CA GLN A 479 -8.35 11.58 -4.73
C GLN A 479 -8.72 11.37 -6.20
N ALA A 480 -7.91 10.64 -6.96
CA ALA A 480 -8.25 10.20 -8.31
C ALA A 480 -9.53 9.33 -8.34
N PHE A 481 -9.94 8.74 -7.22
CA PHE A 481 -11.21 7.98 -7.12
C PHE A 481 -12.42 8.82 -6.69
N ASP A 482 -12.22 9.97 -6.05
CA ASP A 482 -13.28 10.76 -5.42
C ASP A 482 -14.08 11.61 -6.43
N GLY A 483 -13.38 12.18 -7.41
CA GLY A 483 -13.97 13.05 -8.42
C GLY A 483 -14.61 12.27 -9.56
N THR A 484 -15.75 12.75 -10.08
CA THR A 484 -16.42 12.05 -11.20
C THR A 484 -15.57 12.01 -12.46
N GLU A 485 -14.90 13.12 -12.76
CA GLU A 485 -14.05 13.25 -13.93
C GLU A 485 -12.74 12.46 -13.79
N SER A 486 -12.04 12.58 -12.65
CA SER A 486 -10.80 11.83 -12.38
C SER A 486 -11.05 10.32 -12.35
N SER A 487 -12.14 9.88 -11.73
CA SER A 487 -12.55 8.47 -11.67
C SER A 487 -12.90 7.92 -13.06
N ALA A 488 -13.58 8.72 -13.90
CA ALA A 488 -13.85 8.37 -15.28
C ALA A 488 -12.57 8.28 -16.13
N HIS A 489 -11.62 9.17 -15.90
CA HIS A 489 -10.30 9.13 -16.56
C HIS A 489 -9.56 7.84 -16.20
N LEU A 490 -9.48 7.50 -14.90
CA LEU A 490 -8.93 6.22 -14.44
C LEU A 490 -9.64 5.02 -15.08
N ALA A 491 -10.97 5.01 -15.13
CA ALA A 491 -11.75 3.94 -15.73
C ALA A 491 -11.45 3.79 -17.25
N ALA A 492 -11.26 4.90 -17.97
CA ALA A 492 -10.88 4.89 -19.38
C ALA A 492 -9.47 4.30 -19.59
N ILE A 493 -8.51 4.69 -18.75
CA ILE A 493 -7.14 4.12 -18.75
C ILE A 493 -7.18 2.62 -18.50
N THR A 494 -7.96 2.18 -17.50
CA THR A 494 -8.10 0.77 -17.17
C THR A 494 -8.71 -0.03 -18.32
N ARG A 495 -9.80 0.46 -18.93
CA ARG A 495 -10.38 -0.19 -20.12
C ARG A 495 -9.38 -0.32 -21.26
N ARG A 496 -8.62 0.74 -21.55
CA ARG A 496 -7.57 0.72 -22.59
C ARG A 496 -6.49 -0.32 -22.29
N SER A 497 -6.18 -0.58 -21.03
CA SER A 497 -5.20 -1.60 -20.64
C SER A 497 -5.75 -3.02 -20.60
N CYS A 498 -7.08 -3.17 -20.62
CA CYS A 498 -7.74 -4.46 -20.75
C CYS A 498 -7.81 -4.94 -22.20
N ALA A 499 -7.72 -4.07 -23.21
CA ALA A 499 -7.80 -4.49 -24.61
C ALA A 499 -6.78 -5.59 -24.96
N LEU A 500 -7.24 -6.65 -25.64
CA LEU A 500 -6.37 -7.68 -26.20
C LEU A 500 -5.50 -7.07 -27.30
N ARG A 501 -4.22 -7.43 -27.32
CA ARG A 501 -3.26 -7.04 -28.37
C ARG A 501 -3.40 -7.93 -29.59
#